data_AF-A0A817M033-F1
#
_entry.id   AF-A0A817M033-F1
#
_cell.length_a   1.000
_cell.length_b   1.000
_cell.length_c   1.000
_cell.angle_alpha   90.00
_cell.angle_beta   90.00
_cell.angle_gamma   90.00
#
_symmetry.space_group_name_H-M   'P 1'
#
loop_
_entity.id
_entity.type
_entity.pdbx_description
1 polymer ?
#
loop_
_entity_poly.entity_id
_entity_poly.type
_entity_poly.pdbx_seq_one_letter_code
_entity_poly.pdbx_strand_id
1 'polypeptide(L)'
;MLSPSRSPAQTILKAVVTTASTVIQESTSVIVEQKEESNDADDNEPLKKKFKDDTDVEVETSIATTTTTTEIRLRPPKKRKVCVSFGYCGAGYFGLQRNAKDKVHRTIEDELVEAFVKVGAIPQTHADDMSKMAFQRAARTDKGVSAVANLVSLKLSPLENLTQLVNEQLPEQIRMFGKLNL
;
A
#
# COMPACT_ATOMS: atom_id res chain seq x y z
N MET A 1 -8.84 -10.53 -61.99
CA MET A 1 -7.76 -11.34 -61.35
C MET A 1 -7.17 -10.51 -60.21
N LEU A 2 -6.63 -11.19 -59.19
CA LEU A 2 -5.93 -10.68 -58.00
C LEU A 2 -6.72 -9.76 -57.03
N SER A 3 -7.05 -10.34 -55.88
CA SER A 3 -7.38 -9.71 -54.60
C SER A 3 -6.10 -9.53 -53.74
N PRO A 4 -6.11 -8.71 -52.66
CA PRO A 4 -4.88 -8.29 -51.98
C PRO A 4 -4.22 -9.35 -51.10
N SER A 5 -2.88 -9.30 -51.04
CA SER A 5 -2.01 -10.19 -50.26
C SER A 5 -2.11 -9.94 -48.74
N ARG A 6 -2.32 -11.01 -47.97
CA ARG A 6 -2.38 -10.98 -46.49
C ARG A 6 -1.07 -11.53 -45.90
N SER A 7 -0.48 -10.81 -44.94
CA SER A 7 0.79 -11.16 -44.28
C SER A 7 0.66 -12.41 -43.37
N PRO A 8 1.65 -13.33 -43.33
CA PRO A 8 1.50 -14.66 -42.71
C PRO A 8 1.83 -14.74 -41.20
N ALA A 9 1.71 -13.64 -40.44
CA ALA A 9 2.13 -13.58 -39.02
C ALA A 9 1.00 -13.78 -37.98
N GLN A 10 -0.09 -14.48 -38.34
CA GLN A 10 -1.23 -14.76 -37.44
C GLN A 10 -1.61 -16.25 -37.39
N THR A 11 -0.64 -17.13 -37.10
CA THR A 11 -0.88 -18.58 -36.96
C THR A 11 0.02 -19.23 -35.89
N ILE A 12 -0.17 -18.89 -34.61
CA ILE A 12 0.10 -19.82 -33.50
C ILE A 12 -1.10 -19.71 -32.53
N LEU A 13 -2.11 -20.54 -32.77
CA LEU A 13 -3.27 -20.67 -31.91
C LEU A 13 -3.01 -21.79 -30.88
N LYS A 14 -3.49 -21.57 -29.66
CA LYS A 14 -4.11 -22.56 -28.76
C LYS A 14 -3.78 -24.05 -29.01
N ALA A 15 -3.00 -24.64 -28.12
CA ALA A 15 -3.05 -26.07 -27.82
C ALA A 15 -2.97 -26.28 -26.29
N VAL A 16 -3.96 -26.99 -25.73
CA VAL A 16 -3.86 -27.88 -24.53
C VAL A 16 -3.27 -27.22 -23.26
N VAL A 17 -3.96 -26.90 -22.15
CA VAL A 17 -5.19 -27.42 -21.48
C VAL A 17 -5.18 -28.93 -21.23
N THR A 18 -5.14 -29.36 -19.96
CA THR A 18 -4.99 -30.77 -19.47
C THR A 18 -3.53 -31.26 -19.65
N THR A 19 -2.75 -31.84 -18.71
CA THR A 19 -2.89 -32.41 -17.34
C THR A 19 -1.48 -32.32 -16.66
N ALA A 20 -1.16 -32.67 -15.40
CA ALA A 20 -1.85 -33.24 -14.22
C ALA A 20 -1.13 -32.78 -12.91
N SER A 21 -1.62 -33.26 -11.75
CA SER A 21 -1.00 -33.10 -10.42
C SER A 21 0.10 -34.12 -10.10
N THR A 22 1.09 -33.76 -9.27
CA THR A 22 1.92 -34.65 -8.39
C THR A 22 2.60 -33.72 -7.36
N VAL A 23 2.08 -33.56 -6.13
CA VAL A 23 2.31 -34.39 -4.92
C VAL A 23 3.76 -34.37 -4.43
N ILE A 24 4.02 -33.59 -3.38
CA ILE A 24 5.05 -33.86 -2.35
C ILE A 24 4.46 -33.50 -0.97
N GLN A 25 3.95 -34.51 -0.26
CA GLN A 25 4.01 -34.61 1.21
C GLN A 25 5.38 -35.28 1.54
N GLU A 26 5.95 -35.33 2.74
CA GLU A 26 5.55 -34.96 4.10
C GLU A 26 6.82 -34.91 4.99
N SER A 27 6.83 -34.13 6.08
CA SER A 27 7.68 -34.39 7.28
C SER A 27 7.26 -33.47 8.44
N THR A 28 6.88 -34.06 9.57
CA THR A 28 6.41 -33.38 10.80
C THR A 28 7.49 -33.29 11.89
N SER A 29 7.10 -32.73 13.05
CA SER A 29 7.81 -32.64 14.36
C SER A 29 8.66 -31.36 14.56
N VAL A 30 8.79 -30.76 15.76
CA VAL A 30 8.42 -31.16 17.14
C VAL A 30 7.76 -29.96 17.89
N ILE A 31 6.91 -30.23 18.88
CA ILE A 31 6.35 -29.22 19.83
C ILE A 31 7.31 -29.02 21.01
N VAL A 32 7.60 -27.77 21.40
CA VAL A 32 8.07 -27.45 22.76
C VAL A 32 7.25 -26.29 23.31
N GLU A 33 6.55 -26.57 24.41
CA GLU A 33 5.81 -25.60 25.21
C GLU A 33 6.58 -25.40 26.52
N GLN A 34 6.86 -24.15 26.89
CA GLN A 34 7.24 -23.82 28.26
C GLN A 34 6.50 -22.56 28.71
N LYS A 35 5.79 -22.72 29.82
CA LYS A 35 4.97 -21.73 30.52
C LYS A 35 5.70 -21.35 31.80
N GLU A 36 5.86 -20.06 32.06
CA GLU A 36 5.93 -19.55 33.43
C GLU A 36 4.88 -18.44 33.61
N GLU A 37 4.34 -18.39 34.81
CA GLU A 37 3.07 -17.75 35.16
C GLU A 37 3.22 -17.15 36.56
N SER A 38 2.77 -15.91 36.74
CA SER A 38 2.45 -15.38 38.06
C SER A 38 1.35 -14.32 37.93
N ASN A 39 0.26 -14.54 38.66
CA ASN A 39 -0.94 -13.71 38.77
C ASN A 39 -0.73 -12.64 39.88
N ASP A 40 -1.66 -11.84 40.42
CA ASP A 40 -3.13 -11.61 40.30
C ASP A 40 -3.33 -10.05 40.29
N ALA A 41 -4.50 -9.39 40.21
CA ALA A 41 -5.94 -9.71 40.18
C ALA A 41 -6.62 -8.69 39.22
N ASP A 42 -7.67 -9.02 38.45
CA ASP A 42 -9.11 -9.09 38.75
C ASP A 42 -9.78 -7.78 39.22
N ASP A 43 -10.69 -7.25 38.38
CA ASP A 43 -12.05 -6.89 38.80
C ASP A 43 -13.00 -6.61 37.60
N ASN A 44 -14.00 -7.49 37.44
CA ASN A 44 -15.40 -7.22 37.03
C ASN A 44 -15.82 -7.07 35.53
N GLU A 45 -16.28 -8.22 34.97
CA GLU A 45 -17.52 -8.56 34.22
C GLU A 45 -18.39 -7.51 33.41
N PRO A 46 -19.25 -8.00 32.46
CA PRO A 46 -19.63 -7.25 31.26
C PRO A 46 -21.04 -6.62 31.25
N LEU A 47 -21.23 -5.62 30.39
CA LEU A 47 -22.53 -5.01 30.08
C LEU A 47 -23.05 -5.34 28.66
N LYS A 48 -24.38 -5.47 28.57
CA LYS A 48 -25.11 -6.19 27.51
C LYS A 48 -25.45 -5.32 26.29
N LYS A 49 -25.68 -6.00 25.15
CA LYS A 49 -26.20 -5.46 23.88
C LYS A 49 -27.42 -4.54 24.04
N LYS A 50 -27.51 -3.48 23.22
CA LYS A 50 -28.77 -3.14 22.51
C LYS A 50 -28.56 -2.26 21.26
N PHE A 51 -29.15 -2.74 20.16
CA PHE A 51 -29.64 -2.07 18.95
C PHE A 51 -29.62 -0.54 18.87
N LYS A 52 -29.24 0.00 17.70
CA LYS A 52 -30.24 0.45 16.71
C LYS A 52 -29.69 0.50 15.28
N ASP A 53 -30.48 -0.08 14.38
CA ASP A 53 -30.62 0.36 12.99
C ASP A 53 -31.51 1.61 13.01
N ASP A 54 -31.16 2.64 12.23
CA ASP A 54 -32.08 3.68 11.76
C ASP A 54 -31.43 4.35 10.54
N THR A 55 -32.24 4.54 9.49
CA THR A 55 -31.82 5.13 8.21
C THR A 55 -32.32 6.57 8.15
N ASP A 56 -31.48 7.52 8.57
CA ASP A 56 -31.84 8.94 8.55
C ASP A 56 -31.57 9.56 7.17
N VAL A 57 -32.62 9.55 6.33
CA VAL A 57 -32.72 10.37 5.13
C VAL A 57 -33.64 11.55 5.43
N GLU A 58 -33.06 12.63 5.95
CA GLU A 58 -33.76 13.91 6.12
C GLU A 58 -33.74 14.69 4.80
N VAL A 59 -34.93 14.88 4.21
CA VAL A 59 -35.13 15.71 3.00
C VAL A 59 -35.93 16.94 3.39
N GLU A 60 -35.24 18.03 3.73
CA GLU A 60 -35.85 19.36 3.74
C GLU A 60 -35.75 20.00 2.36
N THR A 61 -36.85 19.96 1.61
CA THR A 61 -36.98 20.72 0.36
C THR A 61 -37.49 22.13 0.67
N SER A 62 -36.62 23.13 0.59
CA SER A 62 -37.01 24.53 0.45
C SER A 62 -36.49 25.09 -0.87
N ILE A 63 -37.42 25.42 -1.79
CA ILE A 63 -37.08 25.93 -3.12
C ILE A 63 -36.90 27.45 -3.02
N ALA A 64 -35.66 27.91 -3.09
CA ALA A 64 -35.31 29.31 -3.31
C ALA A 64 -34.38 29.42 -4.52
N THR A 65 -34.86 30.05 -5.59
CA THR A 65 -34.11 30.23 -6.84
C THR A 65 -32.97 31.22 -6.65
N THR A 66 -31.77 30.71 -6.38
CA THR A 66 -30.52 31.49 -6.45
C THR A 66 -29.46 30.67 -7.18
N THR A 67 -28.96 31.20 -8.30
CA THR A 67 -27.97 30.56 -9.18
C THR A 67 -26.67 30.28 -8.42
N THR A 68 -26.54 29.08 -7.87
CA THR A 68 -25.42 28.70 -7.01
C THR A 68 -24.72 27.51 -7.64
N THR A 69 -23.46 27.68 -8.05
CA THR A 69 -22.60 26.57 -8.48
C THR A 69 -22.29 25.71 -7.26
N THR A 70 -23.10 24.67 -7.05
CA THR A 70 -22.93 23.72 -5.95
C THR A 70 -21.71 22.84 -6.23
N GLU A 71 -20.55 23.28 -5.73
CA GLU A 71 -19.30 22.52 -5.68
C GLU A 71 -19.53 21.18 -4.98
N ILE A 72 -19.70 20.10 -5.75
CA ILE A 72 -19.88 18.74 -5.22
C ILE A 72 -18.55 18.29 -4.62
N ARG A 73 -18.37 18.53 -3.32
CA ARG A 73 -17.23 18.03 -2.54
C ARG A 73 -17.34 16.51 -2.36
N LEU A 74 -16.94 15.77 -3.38
CA LEU A 74 -16.71 14.33 -3.30
C LEU A 74 -15.77 14.04 -2.13
N ARG A 75 -16.20 13.18 -1.19
CA ARG A 75 -15.34 12.80 -0.06
C ARG A 75 -14.12 12.05 -0.61
N PRO A 76 -12.89 12.36 -0.15
CA PRO A 76 -11.70 11.68 -0.63
C PRO A 76 -11.80 10.16 -0.35
N PRO A 77 -11.32 9.30 -1.27
CA PRO A 77 -11.44 7.85 -1.12
C PRO A 77 -10.85 7.33 0.20
N LYS A 78 -11.53 6.38 0.84
CA LYS A 78 -11.10 5.80 2.13
C LYS A 78 -9.76 5.08 1.97
N LYS A 79 -8.72 5.60 2.64
CA LYS A 79 -7.37 5.02 2.65
C LYS A 79 -7.39 3.54 3.09
N ARG A 80 -6.57 2.71 2.45
CA ARG A 80 -6.43 1.27 2.74
C ARG A 80 -5.02 0.97 3.22
N LYS A 81 -4.88 0.01 4.13
CA LYS A 81 -3.56 -0.50 4.53
C LYS A 81 -3.03 -1.37 3.38
N VAL A 82 -1.78 -1.15 3.03
CA VAL A 82 -1.09 -1.88 1.95
C VAL A 82 0.33 -2.21 2.39
N CYS A 83 0.91 -3.22 1.77
CA CYS A 83 2.34 -3.46 1.73
C CYS A 83 2.88 -3.01 0.36
N VAL A 84 4.04 -2.36 0.31
CA VAL A 84 4.72 -1.92 -0.91
C VAL A 84 6.09 -2.58 -0.96
N SER A 85 6.41 -3.19 -2.10
CA SER A 85 7.72 -3.80 -2.38
C SER A 85 8.50 -2.91 -3.35
N PHE A 86 9.78 -2.67 -3.03
CA PHE A 86 10.65 -1.76 -3.76
C PHE A 86 12.14 -2.12 -3.57
N GLY A 87 12.97 -1.68 -4.50
CA GLY A 87 14.42 -1.84 -4.48
C GLY A 87 15.12 -0.50 -4.71
N TYR A 88 16.37 -0.40 -4.27
CA TYR A 88 17.18 0.81 -4.39
C TYR A 88 18.68 0.55 -4.34
N CYS A 89 19.43 1.40 -5.04
CA CYS A 89 20.85 1.60 -4.76
C CYS A 89 21.00 2.61 -3.63
N GLY A 90 21.68 2.22 -2.54
CA GLY A 90 21.90 3.06 -1.36
C GLY A 90 22.97 4.14 -1.53
N ALA A 91 23.70 4.16 -2.65
CA ALA A 91 24.72 5.16 -2.94
C ALA A 91 24.11 6.59 -2.93
N GLY A 92 24.72 7.49 -2.17
CA GLY A 92 24.21 8.86 -1.97
C GLY A 92 23.21 9.03 -0.82
N TYR A 93 22.64 7.94 -0.28
CA TYR A 93 21.63 8.00 0.79
C TYR A 93 22.18 7.61 2.16
N PHE A 94 21.66 8.26 3.21
CA PHE A 94 22.01 8.00 4.60
C PHE A 94 21.15 6.88 5.23
N GLY A 95 20.93 5.83 4.45
CA GLY A 95 20.15 4.65 4.82
C GLY A 95 18.67 4.75 4.48
N LEU A 96 17.90 3.77 4.94
CA LEU A 96 16.45 3.74 4.70
C LEU A 96 15.69 4.78 5.53
N GLN A 97 15.95 4.81 6.84
CA GLN A 97 15.08 5.48 7.81
C GLN A 97 15.40 6.97 7.93
N ARG A 98 14.38 7.82 7.80
CA ARG A 98 14.48 9.27 8.05
C ARG A 98 15.04 9.60 9.44
N ASN A 99 16.00 10.53 9.47
CA ASN A 99 16.55 11.10 10.69
C ASN A 99 15.85 12.43 11.02
N ALA A 100 14.92 12.45 11.96
CA ALA A 100 14.13 13.66 12.28
C ALA A 100 14.97 14.90 12.72
N LYS A 101 16.22 14.69 13.14
CA LYS A 101 17.18 15.74 13.54
C LYS A 101 18.02 16.27 12.37
N ASP A 102 18.00 15.62 11.22
CA ASP A 102 18.88 15.90 10.09
C ASP A 102 18.05 15.96 8.79
N LYS A 103 17.87 17.18 8.28
CA LYS A 103 17.19 17.46 7.01
C LYS A 103 18.15 17.67 5.83
N VAL A 104 19.46 17.60 6.08
CA VAL A 104 20.51 17.80 5.07
C VAL A 104 20.80 16.48 4.36
N HIS A 105 20.76 15.38 5.10
CA HIS A 105 21.10 14.05 4.62
C HIS A 105 19.86 13.25 4.20
N ARG A 106 19.63 13.15 2.89
CA ARG A 106 18.49 12.43 2.32
C ARG A 106 18.59 10.93 2.54
N THR A 107 17.44 10.32 2.77
CA THR A 107 17.23 8.89 3.00
C THR A 107 16.28 8.32 1.94
N ILE A 108 16.23 7.00 1.79
CA ILE A 108 15.36 6.34 0.81
C ILE A 108 13.87 6.63 1.08
N GLU A 109 13.50 6.83 2.35
CA GLU A 109 12.15 7.23 2.73
C GLU A 109 11.81 8.67 2.40
N ASP A 110 12.79 9.57 2.28
CA ASP A 110 12.52 10.92 1.81
C ASP A 110 11.95 10.88 0.40
N GLU A 111 12.64 10.17 -0.51
CA GLU A 111 12.21 9.92 -1.88
C GLU A 111 10.84 9.24 -1.96
N LEU A 112 10.68 8.13 -1.24
CA LEU A 112 9.48 7.30 -1.34
C LEU A 112 8.23 8.03 -0.82
N VAL A 113 8.35 8.74 0.29
CA VAL A 113 7.24 9.50 0.89
C VAL A 113 6.94 10.77 0.10
N GLU A 114 7.97 11.47 -0.42
CA GLU A 114 7.80 12.61 -1.31
C GLU A 114 7.09 12.22 -2.62
N ALA A 115 7.46 11.08 -3.22
CA ALA A 115 6.76 10.51 -4.36
C ALA A 115 5.29 10.19 -4.04
N PHE A 116 4.99 9.59 -2.88
CA PHE A 116 3.61 9.34 -2.45
C PHE A 116 2.78 10.62 -2.23
N VAL A 117 3.39 11.74 -1.83
CA VAL A 117 2.73 13.05 -1.78
C VAL A 117 2.45 13.57 -3.19
N LYS A 118 3.47 13.57 -4.07
CA LYS A 118 3.38 14.09 -5.45
C LYS A 118 2.26 13.42 -6.25
N VAL A 119 2.04 12.12 -6.07
CA VAL A 119 0.94 11.38 -6.74
C VAL A 119 -0.41 11.44 -6.01
N GLY A 120 -0.50 12.15 -4.88
CA GLY A 120 -1.73 12.26 -4.08
C GLY A 120 -2.11 11.01 -3.28
N ALA A 121 -1.22 10.02 -3.16
CA ALA A 121 -1.47 8.80 -2.39
C ALA A 121 -1.52 9.07 -0.88
N ILE A 122 -0.83 10.12 -0.40
CA ILE A 122 -0.94 10.68 0.95
C ILE A 122 -0.96 12.22 0.89
N PRO A 123 -1.60 12.92 1.84
CA PRO A 123 -1.47 14.36 2.00
C PRO A 123 -0.14 14.71 2.71
N GLN A 124 0.35 15.94 2.52
CA GLN A 124 1.61 16.43 3.12
C GLN A 124 1.69 16.17 4.64
N THR A 125 0.59 16.33 5.37
CA THR A 125 0.54 16.13 6.83
C THR A 125 0.86 14.71 7.30
N HIS A 126 0.83 13.72 6.41
CA HIS A 126 1.32 12.34 6.65
C HIS A 126 2.79 12.15 6.27
N ALA A 127 3.35 13.01 5.42
CA ALA A 127 4.78 13.04 5.12
C ALA A 127 5.57 13.74 6.24
N ASP A 128 4.98 14.76 6.86
CA ASP A 128 5.55 15.45 8.03
C ASP A 128 5.54 14.54 9.28
N ASP A 129 4.52 13.69 9.40
CA ASP A 129 4.37 12.71 10.48
C ASP A 129 3.84 11.37 9.95
N MET A 130 4.78 10.46 9.73
CA MET A 130 4.55 9.14 9.15
C MET A 130 3.73 8.20 10.06
N SER A 131 3.56 8.52 11.35
CA SER A 131 2.71 7.74 12.26
C SER A 131 1.24 7.77 11.82
N LYS A 132 0.78 8.88 11.23
CA LYS A 132 -0.59 9.08 10.74
C LYS A 132 -0.98 8.15 9.59
N MET A 133 -0.01 7.63 8.82
CA MET A 133 -0.22 6.56 7.83
C MET A 133 0.11 5.15 8.35
N ALA A 134 0.43 4.99 9.64
CA ALA A 134 0.89 3.75 10.24
C ALA A 134 2.05 3.12 9.44
N PHE A 135 3.04 3.93 9.06
CA PHE A 135 4.19 3.51 8.28
C PHE A 135 5.10 2.57 9.08
N GLN A 136 5.39 1.40 8.54
CA GLN A 136 6.27 0.39 9.13
C GLN A 136 7.26 -0.11 8.07
N ARG A 137 8.44 -0.53 8.52
CA ARG A 137 9.56 -1.02 7.68
C ARG A 137 9.77 -2.50 7.97
N ALA A 138 9.98 -3.32 6.94
CA ALA A 138 10.33 -4.73 7.14
C ALA A 138 11.80 -4.90 7.59
N ALA A 139 12.70 -4.12 7.00
CA ALA A 139 14.10 -4.03 7.40
C ALA A 139 14.52 -2.57 7.57
N ARG A 140 15.60 -2.31 8.32
CA ARG A 140 16.34 -1.04 8.30
C ARG A 140 17.68 -1.29 7.64
N THR A 141 18.19 -0.32 6.89
CA THR A 141 19.49 -0.39 6.22
C THR A 141 20.29 0.86 6.53
N ASP A 142 21.59 0.68 6.72
CA ASP A 142 22.54 1.75 7.02
C ASP A 142 22.91 2.58 5.78
N LYS A 143 23.67 3.66 6.00
CA LYS A 143 24.19 4.53 4.94
C LYS A 143 24.91 3.73 3.85
N GLY A 144 24.59 4.00 2.59
CA GLY A 144 25.20 3.34 1.42
C GLY A 144 24.68 1.93 1.12
N VAL A 145 23.99 1.27 2.04
CA VAL A 145 23.50 -0.11 1.86
C VAL A 145 22.37 -0.14 0.83
N SER A 146 22.48 -1.03 -0.16
CA SER A 146 21.48 -1.23 -1.22
C SER A 146 20.55 -2.40 -0.86
N ALA A 147 19.32 -2.40 -1.40
CA ALA A 147 18.38 -3.50 -1.21
C ALA A 147 17.62 -3.82 -2.51
N VAL A 148 17.54 -5.10 -2.86
CA VAL A 148 16.82 -5.56 -4.07
C VAL A 148 15.33 -5.72 -3.82
N ALA A 149 14.91 -6.13 -2.62
CA ALA A 149 13.51 -6.38 -2.28
C ALA A 149 13.21 -5.98 -0.82
N ASN A 150 13.17 -4.68 -0.55
CA ASN A 150 12.70 -4.18 0.74
C ASN A 150 11.17 -3.99 0.72
N LEU A 151 10.56 -4.03 1.89
CA LEU A 151 9.11 -3.83 2.05
C LEU A 151 8.80 -2.79 3.12
N VAL A 152 7.76 -2.00 2.87
CA VAL A 152 7.13 -1.10 3.84
C VAL A 152 5.63 -1.34 3.86
N SER A 153 4.97 -1.09 4.99
CA SER A 153 3.50 -1.11 5.06
C SER A 153 2.95 0.21 5.58
N LEU A 154 1.90 0.72 4.95
CA LEU A 154 1.36 2.06 5.19
C LEU A 154 -0.09 2.19 4.70
N LYS A 155 -0.79 3.26 5.08
CA LYS A 155 -2.15 3.58 4.64
C LYS A 155 -2.13 4.57 3.48
N LEU A 156 -2.49 4.13 2.28
CA LEU A 156 -2.56 4.96 1.06
C LEU A 156 -3.99 5.18 0.60
N SER A 157 -4.24 6.30 -0.07
CA SER A 157 -5.42 6.47 -0.92
C SER A 157 -5.38 5.45 -2.08
N PRO A 158 -6.50 4.80 -2.44
CA PRO A 158 -6.54 3.92 -3.61
C PRO A 158 -6.29 4.71 -4.90
N LEU A 159 -5.31 4.26 -5.68
CA LEU A 159 -4.98 4.74 -7.02
C LEU A 159 -4.76 3.50 -7.90
N GLU A 160 -5.29 3.50 -9.13
CA GLU A 160 -5.22 2.33 -10.03
C GLU A 160 -3.77 2.04 -10.44
N ASN A 161 -3.08 3.06 -10.98
CA ASN A 161 -1.71 2.94 -11.52
C ASN A 161 -0.63 3.37 -10.53
N LEU A 162 -0.82 3.14 -9.22
CA LEU A 162 0.09 3.63 -8.16
C LEU A 162 1.57 3.33 -8.45
N THR A 163 1.90 2.09 -8.83
CA THR A 163 3.30 1.67 -9.07
C THR A 163 3.97 2.50 -10.17
N GLN A 164 3.25 2.76 -11.28
CA GLN A 164 3.77 3.55 -12.39
C GLN A 164 3.94 5.01 -11.96
N LEU A 165 2.87 5.63 -11.44
CA LEU A 165 2.87 7.03 -11.02
C LEU A 165 3.97 7.33 -9.99
N VAL A 166 4.20 6.41 -9.05
CA VAL A 166 5.26 6.56 -8.04
C VAL A 166 6.65 6.43 -8.67
N ASN A 167 6.86 5.48 -9.59
CA ASN A 167 8.14 5.33 -10.31
C ASN A 167 8.47 6.54 -11.21
N GLU A 168 7.46 7.23 -11.74
CA GLU A 168 7.63 8.50 -12.49
C GLU A 168 8.10 9.65 -11.59
N GLN A 169 7.84 9.60 -10.28
CA GLN A 169 8.28 10.60 -9.29
C GLN A 169 9.56 10.20 -8.54
N LEU A 170 10.06 8.98 -8.74
CA LEU A 170 11.28 8.45 -8.09
C LEU A 170 12.50 8.55 -9.02
N PRO A 171 13.70 8.86 -8.47
CA PRO A 171 14.94 8.79 -9.23
C PRO A 171 15.18 7.36 -9.75
N GLU A 172 15.91 7.23 -10.86
CA GLU A 172 16.13 5.94 -11.54
C GLU A 172 16.66 4.83 -10.62
N GLN A 173 17.51 5.18 -9.66
CA GLN A 173 18.11 4.24 -8.71
C GLN A 173 17.17 3.74 -7.60
N ILE A 174 15.89 4.14 -7.58
CA ILE A 174 14.84 3.65 -6.67
C ILE A 174 13.62 3.24 -7.50
N ARG A 175 13.16 2.00 -7.34
CA ARG A 175 12.00 1.48 -8.07
C ARG A 175 11.07 0.65 -7.19
N MET A 176 9.79 1.00 -7.24
CA MET A 176 8.68 0.24 -6.68
C MET A 176 8.28 -0.86 -7.67
N PHE A 177 8.15 -2.10 -7.19
CA PHE A 177 7.73 -3.24 -8.01
C PHE A 177 6.22 -3.48 -7.94
N GLY A 178 5.60 -3.16 -6.81
CA GLY A 178 4.15 -3.33 -6.64
C GLY A 178 3.64 -3.11 -5.23
N LYS A 179 2.33 -3.26 -5.07
CA LYS A 179 1.64 -3.25 -3.77
C LYS A 179 0.78 -4.51 -3.58
N LEU A 180 0.67 -4.94 -2.33
CA LEU A 180 -0.30 -5.91 -1.84
C LEU A 180 -1.30 -5.20 -0.92
N ASN A 181 -2.59 -5.51 -1.03
CA ASN A 181 -3.59 -5.00 -0.09
C ASN A 181 -3.55 -5.84 1.20
N LEU A 182 -3.68 -5.19 2.36
CA LEU A 182 -3.71 -5.81 3.69
C LEU A 182 -5.07 -5.56 4.38
#